data_AF-G3CII1-F1
#
_entry.id   AF-G3CII1-F1
#
_cell.length_a   1.000
_cell.length_b   1.000
_cell.length_c   1.000
_cell.angle_alpha   90.00
_cell.angle_beta   90.00
_cell.angle_gamma   90.00
#
_symmetry.space_group_name_H-M   'P 1'
#
loop_
_entity.id
_entity.type
_entity.pdbx_description
1 polymer ?
#
loop_
_entity_poly.entity_id
_entity_poly.type
_entity_poly.pdbx_seq_one_letter_code
_entity_poly.pdbx_strand_id
1 'polypeptide(L)' 'HHPRIKEAYPEFTNNEISIILGKQWKSETEEIKVQFRGMADELKKKHAEDHPDYHYTPRKPS' A
#
# COMPACT_ATOMS: atom_id res chain seq x y z
N HIS A 1 7.61 -0.48 -11.71
CA HIS A 1 7.30 -1.91 -11.44
C HIS A 1 5.77 -2.17 -11.37
N HIS A 2 4.99 -1.63 -12.31
CA HIS A 2 3.53 -1.87 -12.44
C HIS A 2 3.07 -3.06 -13.35
N PRO A 3 3.90 -3.74 -14.18
CA PRO A 3 3.38 -4.74 -15.12
C PRO A 3 2.98 -6.09 -14.49
N ARG A 4 3.66 -6.54 -13.44
CA ARG A 4 3.59 -7.96 -13.01
C ARG A 4 2.26 -8.41 -12.38
N ILE A 5 1.47 -7.49 -11.84
CA ILE A 5 0.17 -7.84 -11.21
C ILE A 5 -0.96 -7.83 -12.23
N LYS A 6 -0.84 -7.01 -13.28
CA LYS A 6 -1.85 -6.93 -14.36
C LYS A 6 -1.88 -8.18 -15.24
N GLU A 7 -0.77 -8.93 -15.31
CA GLU A 7 -0.68 -10.20 -16.03
C GLU A 7 -1.34 -11.38 -15.31
N ALA A 8 -1.43 -11.36 -13.98
CA ALA A 8 -1.98 -12.49 -13.21
C ALA A 8 -3.52 -12.48 -13.12
N TYR A 9 -4.14 -11.31 -13.26
CA TYR A 9 -5.60 -11.13 -13.19
C TYR A 9 -6.09 -10.09 -14.22
N PRO A 10 -5.94 -10.34 -15.53
CA PRO A 10 -6.30 -9.39 -16.59
C PRO A 10 -7.81 -9.07 -16.62
N GLU A 11 -8.64 -9.99 -16.12
CA GLU A 11 -10.10 -9.90 -16.09
C GLU A 11 -10.64 -9.11 -14.89
N PHE A 12 -9.88 -9.00 -13.81
CA PHE A 12 -10.33 -8.29 -12.62
C PHE A 12 -9.97 -6.82 -12.74
N THR A 13 -11.00 -5.98 -12.72
CA THR A 13 -10.80 -4.54 -12.71
C THR A 13 -10.01 -4.17 -11.45
N ASN A 14 -9.07 -3.21 -11.53
CA ASN A 14 -8.31 -2.73 -10.36
C ASN A 14 -9.23 -2.39 -9.16
N ASN A 15 -10.47 -1.96 -9.45
CA ASN A 15 -11.50 -1.71 -8.47
C ASN A 15 -11.91 -2.97 -7.69
N GLU A 16 -12.15 -4.09 -8.39
CA GLU A 16 -12.54 -5.36 -7.77
C GLU A 16 -11.40 -5.96 -6.95
N ILE A 17 -10.17 -5.87 -7.47
CA ILE A 17 -8.97 -6.27 -6.72
C ILE A 17 -8.87 -5.45 -5.43
N SER A 18 -9.09 -4.12 -5.49
CA SER A 18 -9.06 -3.25 -4.31
C SER A 18 -10.14 -3.63 -3.29
N ILE A 19 -11.34 -3.98 -3.74
CA ILE A 19 -12.44 -4.43 -2.87
C ILE A 19 -12.10 -5.77 -2.19
N ILE A 20 -11.55 -6.73 -2.93
CA ILE A 20 -11.16 -8.04 -2.40
C ILE A 20 -10.02 -7.88 -1.38
N LEU A 21 -8.99 -7.11 -1.71
CA LEU A 21 -7.86 -6.84 -0.80
C LEU A 21 -8.31 -6.16 0.48
N GLY A 22 -9.25 -5.20 0.41
CA GLY A 22 -9.80 -4.55 1.60
C GLY A 22 -10.56 -5.54 2.52
N LYS A 23 -11.31 -6.48 1.93
CA LYS A 23 -12.01 -7.53 2.69
C LYS A 23 -11.03 -8.54 3.31
N GLN A 24 -10.01 -8.95 2.56
CA GLN A 24 -8.96 -9.84 3.06
C GLN A 24 -8.23 -9.18 4.22
N TRP A 25 -7.77 -7.94 4.06
CA TRP A 25 -7.10 -7.19 5.13
C TRP A 25 -7.94 -7.08 6.40
N LYS A 26 -9.25 -6.83 6.26
CA LYS A 26 -10.15 -6.77 7.42
C LYS A 26 -10.25 -8.12 8.14
N SER A 27 -10.25 -9.21 7.38
CA SER A 27 -10.40 -10.59 7.89
C SER A 27 -9.08 -11.21 8.34
N GLU A 28 -7.95 -10.59 8.00
CA GLU A 28 -6.60 -11.02 8.34
C GLU A 28 -6.35 -10.96 9.85
N THR A 29 -5.44 -11.80 10.34
CA THR A 29 -5.09 -11.85 11.76
C THR A 29 -4.33 -10.60 12.23
N GLU A 30 -4.45 -10.28 13.52
CA GLU A 30 -3.73 -9.13 14.09
C GLU A 30 -2.21 -9.30 14.00
N GLU A 31 -1.70 -10.53 14.07
CA GLU A 31 -0.27 -10.82 13.92
C GLU A 31 0.26 -10.33 12.56
N ILE A 32 -0.45 -10.67 11.48
CA ILE A 32 -0.09 -10.24 10.14
C ILE A 32 -0.22 -8.71 10.02
N LYS A 33 -1.29 -8.12 10.56
CA LYS A 33 -1.44 -6.66 10.56
C LYS A 33 -0.30 -5.96 11.29
N VAL A 34 0.16 -6.52 12.41
CA VAL A 34 1.32 -6.00 13.16
C VAL A 34 2.60 -6.12 12.35
N GLN A 35 2.84 -7.25 11.66
CA GLN A 35 3.99 -7.39 10.76
C GLN A 35 3.99 -6.31 9.67
N PHE A 36 2.85 -6.10 9.01
CA PHE A 36 2.71 -5.08 7.97
C PHE A 36 2.86 -3.65 8.51
N ARG A 37 2.38 -3.36 9.73
CA ARG A 37 2.63 -2.07 10.40
C ARG A 37 4.12 -1.85 10.68
N GLY A 38 4.83 -2.87 11.18
CA GLY A 38 6.26 -2.79 11.41
C GLY A 38 7.04 -2.50 10.12
N MET A 39 6.74 -3.22 9.04
CA MET A 39 7.33 -2.95 7.73
C MET A 39 7.01 -1.54 7.21
N ALA A 40 5.79 -1.05 7.44
CA ALA A 40 5.39 0.30 7.06
C ALA A 40 6.18 1.37 7.84
N ASP A 41 6.43 1.15 9.13
CA ASP A 41 7.23 2.05 9.96
C ASP A 41 8.71 2.06 9.54
N GLU A 42 9.28 0.90 9.21
CA GLU A 42 10.63 0.80 8.65
C GLU A 42 10.75 1.55 7.32
N LEU A 43 9.78 1.37 6.42
CA LEU A 43 9.71 2.10 5.15
C LEU A 43 9.57 3.60 5.36
N LYS A 44 8.74 4.02 6.33
CA LYS A 44 8.57 5.43 6.67
C LYS A 44 9.87 6.04 7.21
N LYS A 45 10.57 5.31 8.09
CA LYS A 45 11.86 5.74 8.63
C LYS A 45 12.89 5.87 7.51
N LYS A 46 13.01 4.83 6.67
CA LYS A 46 13.91 4.85 5.52
C LYS A 46 13.60 6.00 4.57
N HIS A 47 12.31 6.24 4.27
CA HIS A 47 11.91 7.36 3.43
C HIS A 47 12.26 8.72 4.05
N ALA A 48 12.10 8.87 5.37
CA ALA A 48 12.48 10.10 6.07
C ALA A 48 14.02 10.30 6.11
N GLU A 49 14.79 9.21 6.17
CA GLU A 49 16.26 9.24 6.08
C GLU A 49 16.73 9.57 4.66
N ASP A 50 16.14 8.93 3.64
CA ASP A 50 16.48 9.12 2.23
C ASP A 50 15.98 10.48 1.69
N HIS A 51 14.89 11.00 2.26
CA HIS A 51 14.25 12.26 1.86
C HIS A 51 13.96 13.15 3.10
N PRO A 52 15.01 13.72 3.72
CA PRO A 52 14.85 14.53 4.94
C PRO A 52 14.09 15.85 4.71
N ASP A 53 14.01 16.30 3.45
CA ASP A 53 13.26 17.47 2.99
C ASP A 53 11.84 17.14 2.52
N TYR A 54 11.43 15.87 2.53
CA TYR A 54 10.09 15.46 2.12
C TYR A 54 9.03 16.03 3.06
N HIS A 55 8.25 16.97 2.56
CA HIS A 55 7.02 17.44 3.18
C HIS A 55 5.82 17.02 2.33
N TYR A 56 4.92 16.25 2.92
CA TYR A 56 3.67 15.90 2.28
C TYR A 56 2.80 17.15 2.14
N THR A 57 2.79 17.74 0.95
CA THR A 57 1.89 18.84 0.59
C THR A 57 0.78 18.30 -0.30
N PRO A 58 -0.41 17.98 0.25
CA PRO A 58 -1.53 17.52 -0.56
C PRO A 58 -1.94 18.65 -1.52
N ARG A 59 -1.94 18.36 -2.83
CA ARG A 59 -2.47 19.31 -3.82
C ARG A 59 -3.98 19.42 -3.61
N LYS A 60 -4.48 20.66 -3.55
CA LYS A 60 -5.91 20.91 -3.70
C LYS A 60 -6.33 20.45 -5.10
N PRO A 61 -7.39 19.65 -5.24
CA PRO A 61 -7.96 19.40 -6.56
C PRO A 61 -8.50 20.74 -7.11
N SER A 62 -8.12 21.07 -8.34
CA SER A 62 -8.69 22.19 -9.10
C SER A 62 -10.10 21.87 -9.60
#